data_AF-A0A7S0IR01-F1
#
_entry.id   AF-A0A7S0IR01-F1
#
_cell.length_a   1.000
_cell.length_b   1.000
_cell.length_c   1.000
_cell.angle_alpha   90.00
_cell.angle_beta   90.00
_cell.angle_gamma   90.00
#
_symmetry.space_group_name_H-M   'P 1'
#
loop_
_entity.id
_entity.type
_entity.pdbx_description
1 polymer ?
#
loop_
_entity_poly.entity_id
_entity_poly.type
_entity_poly.pdbx_seq_one_letter_code
_entity_poly.pdbx_strand_id
1 'polypeptide(L)'
;AAEVLAQLHIGAPPPELFGSGDYSRCTTAPCSSASDVHIFTATAAAGALDKSTIFKVEVHGSAVYLANLKSTVTIGTGLEASDTTFEFRNPPSIMNPLMPTVQDAQHEVDALLAHLAYHPNTAPFYARHLIQRFVSSNPSPSYVLEVATAFTHGEYKGKVYSGKHGDLGAALGAVLLSSEARAAVLDLDPACGTYREPLIKVMHFMRAMGLAPKDDREVELTFLAGAIGMEPYLSETASNFYRVGFQPAGPLGEASLQAPETELLTPVNLLGFLNAMSATIDLGLSGCVSGIGSRAGFGNCGYSARLKGEHRVEAVLTWSPAGNETEAVVEELSVLLTAGRLNRNTKQVIAAAYEETLPTGRDEALHVAMELFLASAEFHVSSRNVLIPVARPPRPDKSGDGGNGYKAIVVLFMEGGSDSFNVLVPYASCMGADLYEEYSRVRGGTSTLAINKNQLDEIDVADGAQPCARFGVHAALSEVTRLYKAGDAAFVANVGPLITPVTKAQY
;
A
#
# COMPACT_ATOMS: atom_id res chain seq x y z
N ALA A 1 -28.74 -22.58 21.47
CA ALA A 1 -28.12 -21.29 21.11
C ALA A 1 -27.71 -21.25 19.63
N ALA A 2 -26.85 -22.17 19.15
CA ALA A 2 -26.37 -22.16 17.76
C ALA A 2 -27.48 -22.15 16.69
N GLU A 3 -28.51 -22.98 16.85
CA GLU A 3 -29.65 -23.01 15.91
C GLU A 3 -30.40 -21.67 15.85
N VAL A 4 -30.64 -21.04 17.02
CA VAL A 4 -31.30 -19.73 17.10
C VAL A 4 -30.48 -18.67 16.38
N LEU A 5 -29.17 -18.65 16.58
CA LEU A 5 -28.26 -17.71 15.89
C LEU A 5 -28.13 -17.99 14.39
N ALA A 6 -28.32 -19.25 13.96
CA ALA A 6 -28.28 -19.63 12.56
C ALA A 6 -29.59 -19.30 11.81
N GLN A 7 -30.73 -19.30 12.50
CA GLN A 7 -32.05 -19.12 11.87
C GLN A 7 -32.65 -17.73 12.10
N LEU A 8 -32.46 -17.14 13.27
CA LEU A 8 -33.05 -15.85 13.63
C LEU A 8 -32.03 -14.72 13.46
N HIS A 9 -32.46 -13.68 12.74
CA HIS A 9 -31.58 -12.57 12.35
C HIS A 9 -32.22 -11.20 12.57
N ILE A 10 -33.43 -11.17 13.13
CA ILE A 10 -34.16 -9.93 13.44
C ILE A 10 -34.06 -9.72 14.95
N GLY A 11 -33.55 -8.55 15.36
CA GLY A 11 -33.50 -8.17 16.78
C GLY A 11 -34.89 -7.93 17.36
N ALA A 12 -35.03 -8.15 18.66
CA ALA A 12 -36.22 -7.81 19.43
C ALA A 12 -35.83 -6.90 20.62
N PRO A 13 -36.71 -5.99 21.06
CA PRO A 13 -36.54 -5.34 22.35
C PRO A 13 -36.52 -6.38 23.48
N PRO A 14 -35.76 -6.15 24.56
CA PRO A 14 -35.87 -6.95 25.77
C PRO A 14 -37.32 -7.01 26.28
N PRO A 15 -37.80 -8.16 26.78
CA PRO A 15 -39.16 -8.33 27.32
C PRO A 15 -39.56 -7.28 28.36
N GLU A 16 -38.59 -6.72 29.09
CA GLU A 16 -38.81 -5.72 30.14
C GLU A 16 -39.18 -4.32 29.62
N LEU A 17 -38.96 -4.05 28.32
CA LEU A 17 -39.38 -2.80 27.68
C LEU A 17 -40.87 -2.80 27.29
N PHE A 18 -41.52 -3.97 27.33
CA PHE A 18 -42.96 -4.09 27.14
C PHE A 18 -43.70 -3.82 28.46
N GLY A 19 -45.03 -3.67 28.40
CA GLY A 19 -45.84 -3.47 29.60
C GLY A 19 -45.65 -4.63 30.58
N SER A 20 -45.68 -4.31 31.88
CA SER A 20 -45.55 -5.33 32.93
C SER A 20 -46.60 -6.43 32.75
N GLY A 21 -46.14 -7.66 32.48
CA GLY A 21 -47.02 -8.81 32.26
C GLY A 21 -47.36 -9.09 30.79
N ASP A 22 -46.82 -8.34 29.83
CA ASP A 22 -47.02 -8.60 28.39
C ASP A 22 -46.23 -9.82 27.90
N TYR A 23 -45.07 -10.06 28.50
CA TYR A 23 -44.20 -11.20 28.22
C TYR A 23 -43.89 -11.97 29.48
N SER A 24 -43.79 -13.30 29.35
CA SER A 24 -43.36 -14.19 30.42
C SER A 24 -42.36 -15.22 29.90
N ARG A 25 -41.50 -15.72 30.80
CA ARG A 25 -40.55 -16.79 30.46
C ARG A 25 -41.34 -18.05 30.14
N CYS A 26 -41.06 -18.63 28.97
CA CYS A 26 -41.72 -19.84 28.54
C CYS A 26 -41.30 -21.03 29.42
N THR A 27 -42.29 -21.76 29.94
CA THR A 27 -42.11 -22.90 30.86
C THR A 27 -42.61 -24.22 30.27
N THR A 28 -43.06 -24.23 29.01
CA THR A 28 -43.56 -25.43 28.33
C THR A 28 -42.43 -26.41 27.99
N ALA A 29 -42.76 -27.67 27.69
CA ALA A 29 -41.78 -28.71 27.37
C ALA A 29 -40.81 -28.34 26.21
N PRO A 30 -41.25 -27.67 25.12
CA PRO A 30 -40.34 -27.19 24.06
C PRO A 30 -39.35 -26.12 24.53
N CYS A 31 -39.67 -25.37 25.58
CA CYS A 31 -38.84 -24.28 26.09
C CYS A 31 -37.85 -24.71 27.18
N SER A 32 -38.12 -25.83 27.85
CA SER A 32 -37.30 -26.37 28.94
C SER A 32 -36.17 -27.29 28.46
N SER A 33 -36.13 -27.64 27.17
CA SER A 33 -35.07 -28.43 26.54
C SER A 33 -33.83 -27.64 26.12
N ALA A 34 -33.90 -26.30 26.12
CA ALA A 34 -32.81 -25.42 25.70
C ALA A 34 -32.23 -24.64 26.90
N SER A 35 -31.24 -25.23 27.61
CA SER A 35 -30.60 -24.59 28.78
C SER A 35 -29.93 -23.26 28.47
N ASP A 36 -29.41 -23.12 27.25
CA ASP A 36 -28.54 -22.00 26.86
C ASP A 36 -29.32 -20.88 26.13
N VAL A 37 -30.66 -20.97 26.10
CA VAL A 37 -31.54 -19.99 25.44
C VAL A 37 -32.71 -19.68 26.37
N HIS A 38 -32.91 -18.40 26.63
CA HIS A 38 -34.06 -17.94 27.40
C HIS A 38 -35.18 -17.55 26.45
N ILE A 39 -36.27 -18.31 26.43
CA ILE A 39 -37.40 -18.10 25.53
C ILE A 39 -38.51 -17.34 26.27
N PHE A 40 -39.01 -16.28 25.66
CA PHE A 40 -40.11 -15.47 26.16
C PHE A 40 -41.27 -15.50 25.17
N THR A 41 -42.47 -15.70 25.69
CA THR A 41 -43.71 -15.71 24.91
C THR A 41 -44.62 -14.59 25.39
N ALA A 42 -45.35 -13.97 24.47
CA ALA A 42 -46.39 -13.02 24.84
C ALA A 42 -47.46 -13.74 25.70
N THR A 43 -48.01 -13.04 26.69
CA THR A 43 -49.01 -13.60 27.62
C THR A 43 -50.25 -14.09 26.88
N ALA A 44 -50.64 -13.41 25.80
CA ALA A 44 -51.73 -13.81 24.92
C ALA A 44 -51.48 -15.15 24.17
N ALA A 45 -50.22 -15.54 23.98
CA ALA A 45 -49.86 -16.78 23.31
C ALA A 45 -49.92 -18.01 24.23
N ALA A 46 -50.15 -17.83 25.54
CA ALA A 46 -50.30 -18.91 26.52
C ALA A 46 -49.19 -20.00 26.47
N GLY A 47 -47.95 -19.58 26.18
CA GLY A 47 -46.79 -20.49 26.09
C GLY A 47 -46.59 -21.18 24.74
N ALA A 48 -47.39 -20.85 23.72
CA ALA A 48 -47.16 -21.25 22.35
C ALA A 48 -46.03 -20.43 21.71
N LEU A 49 -45.19 -21.09 20.90
CA LEU A 49 -44.16 -20.41 20.10
C LEU A 49 -44.80 -19.89 18.81
N ASP A 50 -44.88 -18.57 18.68
CA ASP A 50 -45.43 -17.88 17.51
C ASP A 50 -44.52 -16.71 17.09
N LYS A 51 -44.99 -15.89 16.15
CA LYS A 51 -44.27 -14.72 15.62
C LYS A 51 -43.92 -13.64 16.68
N SER A 52 -44.56 -13.67 17.85
CA SER A 52 -44.27 -12.77 18.97
C SER A 52 -43.17 -13.30 19.89
N THR A 53 -42.70 -14.54 19.69
CA THR A 53 -41.71 -15.16 20.56
C THR A 53 -40.36 -14.43 20.47
N ILE A 54 -39.75 -14.19 21.63
CA ILE A 54 -38.44 -13.57 21.77
C ILE A 54 -37.46 -14.59 22.34
N PHE A 55 -36.31 -14.75 21.70
CA PHE A 55 -35.23 -15.61 22.14
C PHE A 55 -34.08 -14.75 22.66
N LYS A 56 -33.70 -14.92 23.92
CA LYS A 56 -32.49 -14.35 24.49
C LYS A 56 -31.37 -15.38 24.44
N VAL A 57 -30.27 -15.02 23.81
CA VAL A 57 -29.05 -15.83 23.67
C VAL A 57 -27.85 -14.99 24.09
N GLU A 58 -26.90 -15.57 24.81
CA GLU A 58 -25.63 -14.90 25.10
C GLU A 58 -24.69 -15.02 23.90
N VAL A 59 -24.23 -13.88 23.39
CA VAL A 59 -23.31 -13.77 22.25
C VAL A 59 -22.16 -12.88 22.66
N HIS A 60 -20.94 -13.41 22.67
CA HIS A 60 -19.72 -12.68 23.06
C HIS A 60 -19.80 -12.02 24.46
N GLY A 61 -20.50 -12.66 25.40
CA GLY A 61 -20.68 -12.15 26.77
C GLY A 61 -21.75 -11.08 26.93
N SER A 62 -22.55 -10.84 25.88
CA SER A 62 -23.68 -9.92 25.88
C SER A 62 -24.98 -10.65 25.50
N ALA A 63 -26.06 -10.31 26.21
CA ALA A 63 -27.39 -10.80 25.87
C ALA A 63 -27.89 -10.19 24.56
N VAL A 64 -28.26 -11.03 23.60
CA VAL A 64 -28.92 -10.65 22.35
C VAL A 64 -30.34 -11.20 22.36
N TYR A 65 -31.31 -10.35 22.02
CA TYR A 65 -32.72 -10.70 21.93
C TYR A 65 -33.12 -10.76 20.45
N LEU A 66 -33.65 -11.90 20.01
CA LEU A 66 -34.01 -12.19 18.63
C LEU A 66 -35.50 -12.50 18.51
N ALA A 67 -36.15 -11.88 17.52
CA ALA A 67 -37.54 -12.13 17.20
C ALA A 67 -37.71 -13.43 16.40
N ASN A 68 -38.79 -14.15 16.64
CA ASN A 68 -39.21 -15.31 15.83
C ASN A 68 -39.81 -14.89 14.48
N LEU A 69 -39.03 -14.14 13.71
CA LEU A 69 -39.46 -13.53 12.45
C LEU A 69 -38.40 -13.76 11.36
N LYS A 70 -38.89 -13.93 10.13
CA LYS A 70 -38.07 -13.96 8.91
C LYS A 70 -38.53 -12.83 7.99
N SER A 71 -37.61 -11.96 7.58
CA SER A 71 -37.85 -10.95 6.54
C SER A 71 -37.11 -11.34 5.27
N THR A 72 -37.86 -11.56 4.20
CA THR A 72 -37.34 -11.94 2.89
C THR A 72 -38.09 -11.13 1.84
N VAL A 73 -37.33 -10.46 0.99
CA VAL A 73 -37.82 -9.72 -0.17
C VAL A 73 -37.57 -10.60 -1.39
N THR A 74 -38.61 -10.83 -2.17
CA THR A 74 -38.56 -11.60 -3.41
C THR A 74 -38.75 -10.68 -4.61
N ILE A 75 -37.84 -10.72 -5.58
CA ILE A 75 -37.92 -10.00 -6.85
C ILE A 75 -38.17 -11.01 -7.97
N GLY A 76 -39.01 -10.67 -8.95
CA GLY A 76 -39.32 -11.55 -10.07
C GLY A 76 -40.53 -12.45 -9.84
N THR A 77 -41.45 -12.05 -8.97
CA THR A 77 -42.75 -12.74 -8.80
C THR A 77 -43.86 -11.84 -9.33
N GLY A 78 -44.26 -12.01 -10.59
CA GLY A 78 -45.28 -11.19 -11.26
C GLY A 78 -45.65 -11.71 -12.65
N LEU A 79 -46.70 -11.15 -13.27
CA LEU A 79 -47.28 -11.62 -14.55
C LEU A 79 -46.31 -11.52 -15.77
N GLU A 80 -45.21 -10.79 -15.65
CA GLU A 80 -44.15 -10.67 -16.67
C GLU A 80 -42.76 -11.09 -16.14
N ALA A 81 -42.72 -11.92 -15.10
CA ALA A 81 -41.46 -12.37 -14.54
C ALA A 81 -40.73 -13.37 -15.47
N SER A 82 -39.43 -13.17 -15.67
CA SER A 82 -38.53 -14.25 -16.10
C SER A 82 -38.58 -15.41 -15.10
N ASP A 83 -38.31 -16.65 -15.54
CA ASP A 83 -38.24 -17.86 -14.68
C ASP A 83 -37.28 -17.75 -13.46
N THR A 84 -36.47 -16.69 -13.39
CA THR A 84 -35.58 -16.39 -12.26
C THR A 84 -36.28 -15.52 -11.20
N THR A 85 -36.53 -16.13 -10.03
CA THR A 85 -36.86 -15.43 -8.79
C THR A 85 -35.57 -15.16 -8.01
N PHE A 86 -35.39 -13.92 -7.53
CA PHE A 86 -34.30 -13.55 -6.64
C PHE A 86 -34.84 -13.30 -5.23
N GLU A 87 -34.10 -13.72 -4.21
CA GLU A 87 -34.44 -13.46 -2.82
C GLU A 87 -33.29 -12.76 -2.11
N PHE A 88 -33.60 -11.73 -1.33
CA PHE A 88 -32.65 -11.08 -0.43
C PHE A 88 -33.34 -10.66 0.86
N ARG A 89 -32.57 -10.24 1.86
CA ARG A 89 -33.13 -9.69 3.11
C ARG A 89 -33.05 -8.18 3.06
N ASN A 90 -34.08 -7.51 3.57
CA ASN A 90 -33.97 -6.09 3.80
C ASN A 90 -32.83 -5.87 4.82
N PRO A 91 -31.85 -4.98 4.55
CA PRO A 91 -30.85 -4.65 5.56
C PRO A 91 -31.57 -4.15 6.81
N PRO A 92 -31.22 -4.65 8.00
CA PRO A 92 -31.77 -4.12 9.24
C PRO A 92 -31.42 -2.63 9.34
N SER A 93 -32.40 -1.80 9.68
CA SER A 93 -32.23 -0.39 10.02
C SER A 93 -32.75 -0.23 11.44
N ILE A 94 -31.88 0.15 12.36
CA ILE A 94 -32.21 0.51 13.75
C ILE A 94 -32.73 1.95 13.79
N MET A 95 -32.33 2.78 12.84
CA MET A 95 -32.85 4.13 12.62
C MET A 95 -34.30 4.12 12.13
N ASN A 96 -35.19 4.83 12.84
CA ASN A 96 -36.52 5.14 12.34
C ASN A 96 -36.43 6.25 11.27
N PRO A 97 -36.76 5.96 9.99
CA PRO A 97 -36.62 6.95 8.92
C PRO A 97 -37.56 8.15 9.05
N LEU A 98 -38.63 8.03 9.85
CA LEU A 98 -39.60 9.11 10.09
C LEU A 98 -39.23 10.00 11.27
N MET A 99 -38.51 9.48 12.25
CA MET A 99 -38.15 10.17 13.49
C MET A 99 -36.77 9.70 14.00
N PRO A 100 -35.67 10.06 13.32
CA PRO A 100 -34.34 9.67 13.77
C PRO A 100 -33.95 10.41 15.05
N THR A 101 -33.39 9.68 16.02
CA THR A 101 -32.78 10.28 17.23
C THR A 101 -31.27 10.08 17.24
N VAL A 102 -30.54 10.91 18.00
CA VAL A 102 -29.09 10.75 18.20
C VAL A 102 -28.75 9.39 18.82
N GLN A 103 -29.61 8.92 19.73
CA GLN A 103 -29.44 7.62 20.39
C GLN A 103 -29.55 6.46 19.39
N ASP A 104 -30.52 6.51 18.48
CA ASP A 104 -30.67 5.48 17.44
C ASP A 104 -29.46 5.41 16.52
N ALA A 105 -28.89 6.57 16.15
CA ALA A 105 -27.68 6.63 15.35
C ALA A 105 -26.46 6.01 16.08
N GLN A 106 -26.33 6.25 17.39
CA GLN A 106 -25.26 5.63 18.20
C GLN A 106 -25.41 4.11 18.26
N HIS A 107 -26.62 3.61 18.53
CA HIS A 107 -26.89 2.18 18.57
C HIS A 107 -26.65 1.50 17.21
N GLU A 108 -27.01 2.15 16.10
CA GLU A 108 -26.72 1.64 14.75
C GLU A 108 -25.22 1.51 14.50
N VAL A 109 -24.44 2.53 14.87
CA VAL A 109 -22.99 2.52 14.75
C VAL A 109 -22.38 1.42 15.63
N ASP A 110 -22.78 1.32 16.89
CA ASP A 110 -22.28 0.31 17.81
C ASP A 110 -22.60 -1.11 17.33
N ALA A 111 -23.82 -1.33 16.80
CA ALA A 111 -24.22 -2.61 16.24
C ALA A 111 -23.40 -2.97 15.00
N LEU A 112 -23.15 -2.00 14.10
CA LEU A 112 -22.29 -2.19 12.93
C LEU A 112 -20.85 -2.52 13.36
N LEU A 113 -20.29 -1.75 14.31
CA LEU A 113 -18.94 -1.99 14.82
C LEU A 113 -18.82 -3.36 15.48
N ALA A 114 -19.81 -3.76 16.29
CA ALA A 114 -19.84 -5.10 16.87
C ALA A 114 -19.93 -6.19 15.79
N HIS A 115 -20.80 -6.01 14.79
CA HIS A 115 -20.92 -6.94 13.68
C HIS A 115 -19.59 -7.12 12.94
N LEU A 116 -18.91 -6.01 12.61
CA LEU A 116 -17.61 -6.03 11.96
C LEU A 116 -16.54 -6.64 12.86
N ALA A 117 -16.48 -6.27 14.14
CA ALA A 117 -15.46 -6.77 15.07
C ALA A 117 -15.55 -8.29 15.27
N TYR A 118 -16.77 -8.83 15.36
CA TYR A 118 -17.02 -10.26 15.59
C TYR A 118 -17.26 -11.08 14.31
N HIS A 119 -17.18 -10.45 13.14
CA HIS A 119 -17.32 -11.16 11.88
C HIS A 119 -16.23 -12.26 11.75
N PRO A 120 -16.54 -13.48 11.28
CA PRO A 120 -15.59 -14.58 11.19
C PRO A 120 -14.32 -14.27 10.36
N ASN A 121 -14.44 -13.35 9.39
CA ASN A 121 -13.30 -12.92 8.57
C ASN A 121 -12.37 -11.93 9.28
N THR A 122 -12.81 -11.30 10.37
CA THR A 122 -12.06 -10.22 11.02
C THR A 122 -10.76 -10.72 11.63
N ALA A 123 -10.81 -11.78 12.43
CA ALA A 123 -9.61 -12.38 13.02
C ALA A 123 -8.57 -12.84 11.97
N PRO A 124 -8.91 -13.65 10.94
CA PRO A 124 -7.94 -14.04 9.92
C PRO A 124 -7.47 -12.87 9.05
N PHE A 125 -8.31 -11.86 8.80
CA PHE A 125 -7.92 -10.64 8.10
C PHE A 125 -6.84 -9.89 8.89
N TYR A 126 -7.09 -9.53 10.15
CA TYR A 126 -6.10 -8.85 10.98
C TYR A 126 -4.84 -9.69 11.18
N ALA A 127 -4.98 -11.01 11.38
CA ALA A 127 -3.86 -11.92 11.51
C ALA A 127 -2.93 -11.85 10.30
N ARG A 128 -3.46 -11.97 9.09
CA ARG A 128 -2.66 -11.89 7.85
C ARG A 128 -1.92 -10.56 7.75
N HIS A 129 -2.62 -9.45 7.97
CA HIS A 129 -2.03 -8.10 7.86
C HIS A 129 -0.92 -7.86 8.88
N LEU A 130 -1.12 -8.28 10.13
CA LEU A 130 -0.11 -8.16 11.17
C LEU A 130 1.12 -9.02 10.82
N ILE A 131 0.93 -10.26 10.35
CA ILE A 131 2.07 -11.10 9.95
C ILE A 131 2.85 -10.47 8.79
N GLN A 132 2.16 -9.96 7.77
CA GLN A 132 2.80 -9.29 6.64
C GLN A 132 3.58 -8.05 7.06
N ARG A 133 3.09 -7.31 8.06
CA ARG A 133 3.76 -6.11 8.56
C ARG A 133 5.02 -6.41 9.37
N PHE A 134 5.04 -7.52 10.10
CA PHE A 134 6.10 -7.77 11.09
C PHE A 134 7.08 -8.88 10.71
N VAL A 135 6.67 -9.88 9.91
CA VAL A 135 7.45 -11.13 9.77
C VAL A 135 7.57 -11.59 8.33
N SER A 136 6.46 -11.84 7.63
CA SER A 136 6.49 -12.53 6.33
C SER A 136 5.36 -12.09 5.41
N SER A 137 5.69 -11.80 4.15
CA SER A 137 4.70 -11.42 3.12
C SER A 137 3.79 -12.60 2.74
N ASN A 138 4.25 -13.84 2.93
CA ASN A 138 3.56 -15.07 2.51
C ASN A 138 3.41 -16.07 3.68
N PRO A 139 2.61 -15.77 4.70
CA PRO A 139 2.45 -16.67 5.84
C PRO A 139 1.65 -17.92 5.50
N SER A 140 1.96 -19.04 6.14
CA SER A 140 1.18 -20.27 5.99
C SER A 140 -0.25 -20.11 6.56
N PRO A 141 -1.23 -20.90 6.07
CA PRO A 141 -2.56 -20.93 6.65
C PRO A 141 -2.55 -21.29 8.15
N SER A 142 -1.61 -22.13 8.58
CA SER A 142 -1.47 -22.53 9.99
C SER A 142 -1.03 -21.37 10.88
N TYR A 143 -0.12 -20.54 10.39
CA TYR A 143 0.36 -19.37 11.12
C TYR A 143 -0.71 -18.28 11.19
N VAL A 144 -1.47 -18.07 10.11
CA VAL A 144 -2.65 -17.18 10.13
C VAL A 144 -3.68 -17.66 11.16
N LEU A 145 -3.96 -18.97 11.22
CA LEU A 145 -4.88 -19.54 12.19
C LEU A 145 -4.39 -19.37 13.64
N GLU A 146 -3.09 -19.57 13.88
CA GLU A 146 -2.48 -19.39 15.21
C GLU A 146 -2.68 -17.95 15.71
N VAL A 147 -2.37 -16.96 14.88
CA VAL A 147 -2.53 -15.54 15.22
C VAL A 147 -4.00 -15.15 15.36
N ALA A 148 -4.87 -15.63 14.48
CA ALA A 148 -6.31 -15.38 14.56
C ALA A 148 -6.90 -15.97 15.85
N THR A 149 -6.45 -17.16 16.27
CA THR A 149 -6.87 -17.79 17.52
C THR A 149 -6.43 -16.97 18.73
N ALA A 150 -5.20 -16.46 18.73
CA ALA A 150 -4.71 -15.59 19.79
C ALA A 150 -5.50 -14.26 19.87
N PHE A 151 -5.80 -13.66 18.72
CA PHE A 151 -6.63 -12.45 18.62
C PHE A 151 -8.05 -12.68 19.19
N THR A 152 -8.66 -13.83 18.91
CA THR A 152 -10.02 -14.15 19.35
C THR A 152 -10.12 -14.52 20.83
N HIS A 153 -9.13 -15.21 21.39
CA HIS A 153 -9.19 -15.64 22.79
C HIS A 153 -8.48 -14.69 23.76
N GLY A 154 -7.62 -13.79 23.26
CA GLY A 154 -6.85 -12.88 24.11
C GLY A 154 -5.81 -13.59 24.98
N GLU A 155 -5.30 -14.71 24.49
CA GLU A 155 -4.25 -15.49 25.13
C GLU A 155 -3.31 -16.11 24.09
N TYR A 156 -2.07 -16.34 24.49
CA TYR A 156 -1.09 -17.04 23.65
C TYR A 156 -0.03 -17.72 24.50
N LYS A 157 0.28 -18.99 24.19
CA LYS A 157 1.29 -19.82 24.90
C LYS A 157 1.17 -19.77 26.44
N GLY A 158 -0.04 -19.90 26.96
CA GLY A 158 -0.31 -19.92 28.40
C GLY A 158 -0.24 -18.56 29.10
N LYS A 159 0.02 -17.47 28.37
CA LYS A 159 -0.13 -16.10 28.86
C LYS A 159 -1.50 -15.56 28.45
N VAL A 160 -2.33 -15.22 29.43
CA VAL A 160 -3.57 -14.47 29.23
C VAL A 160 -3.22 -12.98 29.17
N TYR A 161 -3.67 -12.31 28.12
CA TYR A 161 -3.54 -10.86 27.96
C TYR A 161 -4.82 -10.23 28.54
N SER A 162 -5.73 -9.74 27.71
CA SER A 162 -7.05 -9.33 28.17
C SER A 162 -8.02 -10.50 28.36
N GLY A 163 -7.77 -11.66 27.72
CA GLY A 163 -8.69 -12.80 27.69
C GLY A 163 -9.98 -12.51 26.92
N LYS A 164 -9.98 -11.50 26.04
CA LYS A 164 -11.13 -11.07 25.26
C LYS A 164 -10.82 -11.13 23.77
N HIS A 165 -11.88 -11.22 22.96
CA HIS A 165 -11.78 -11.09 21.51
C HIS A 165 -11.27 -9.71 21.12
N GLY A 166 -10.43 -9.65 20.09
CA GLY A 166 -9.85 -8.40 19.61
C GLY A 166 -8.52 -8.04 20.25
N ASP A 167 -7.85 -8.97 20.93
CA ASP A 167 -6.62 -8.67 21.67
C ASP A 167 -5.39 -8.58 20.76
N LEU A 168 -4.95 -7.34 20.51
CA LEU A 168 -3.76 -7.07 19.72
C LEU A 168 -2.46 -7.50 20.42
N GLY A 169 -2.42 -7.55 21.76
CA GLY A 169 -1.26 -7.98 22.50
C GLY A 169 -1.01 -9.48 22.35
N ALA A 170 -2.07 -10.29 22.45
CA ALA A 170 -2.04 -11.72 22.21
C ALA A 170 -1.72 -12.02 20.75
N ALA A 171 -2.37 -11.32 19.81
CA ALA A 171 -2.12 -11.46 18.38
C ALA A 171 -0.66 -11.13 18.02
N LEU A 172 -0.12 -10.00 18.48
CA LEU A 172 1.27 -9.62 18.22
C LEU A 172 2.25 -10.58 18.89
N GLY A 173 1.92 -11.09 20.08
CA GLY A 173 2.67 -12.17 20.72
C GLY A 173 2.75 -13.41 19.83
N ALA A 174 1.63 -13.83 19.25
CA ALA A 174 1.57 -14.95 18.32
C ALA A 174 2.36 -14.69 17.03
N VAL A 175 2.28 -13.48 16.47
CA VAL A 175 3.06 -13.06 15.30
C VAL A 175 4.56 -13.22 15.58
N LEU A 176 5.07 -12.62 16.66
CA LEU A 176 6.51 -12.57 16.87
C LEU A 176 7.11 -13.89 17.39
N LEU A 177 6.29 -14.74 18.03
CA LEU A 177 6.75 -15.94 18.73
C LEU A 177 6.27 -17.25 18.10
N SER A 178 5.51 -17.21 17.00
CA SER A 178 5.15 -18.42 16.25
C SER A 178 6.40 -19.20 15.84
N SER A 179 6.28 -20.53 15.76
CA SER A 179 7.37 -21.39 15.29
C SER A 179 7.80 -21.03 13.88
N GLU A 180 6.87 -20.63 13.01
CA GLU A 180 7.18 -20.20 11.64
C GLU A 180 8.04 -18.92 11.66
N ALA A 181 7.62 -17.91 12.44
CA ALA A 181 8.36 -16.65 12.58
C ALA A 181 9.78 -16.79 13.15
N ARG A 182 10.03 -17.87 13.91
CA ARG A 182 11.30 -18.12 14.60
C ARG A 182 12.15 -19.20 13.91
N ALA A 183 11.68 -19.77 12.82
CA ALA A 183 12.35 -20.87 12.13
C ALA A 183 13.51 -20.35 11.27
N ALA A 184 14.75 -20.50 11.75
CA ALA A 184 15.95 -20.08 11.02
C ALA A 184 16.13 -20.77 9.65
N VAL A 185 15.47 -21.93 9.43
CA VAL A 185 15.47 -22.59 8.11
C VAL A 185 14.74 -21.77 7.05
N LEU A 186 13.74 -20.98 7.45
CA LEU A 186 12.96 -20.14 6.53
C LEU A 186 13.72 -18.90 6.07
N ASP A 187 14.80 -18.50 6.76
CA ASP A 187 15.68 -17.42 6.28
C ASP A 187 16.30 -17.72 4.91
N LEU A 188 16.43 -19.01 4.56
CA LEU A 188 16.97 -19.50 3.29
C LEU A 188 15.89 -19.82 2.27
N ASP A 189 14.60 -19.73 2.65
CA ASP A 189 13.49 -19.97 1.75
C ASP A 189 13.23 -18.71 0.91
N PRO A 190 13.35 -18.78 -0.44
CA PRO A 190 13.08 -17.64 -1.31
C PRO A 190 11.62 -17.16 -1.28
N ALA A 191 10.69 -17.98 -0.78
CA ALA A 191 9.28 -17.59 -0.60
C ALA A 191 9.02 -16.85 0.71
N CYS A 192 9.98 -16.85 1.65
CA CYS A 192 9.83 -16.25 2.97
C CYS A 192 10.52 -14.89 3.08
N GLY A 193 10.06 -14.08 4.04
CA GLY A 193 10.55 -12.75 4.32
C GLY A 193 9.65 -11.65 3.78
N THR A 194 10.17 -10.43 3.81
CA THR A 194 9.48 -9.20 3.44
C THR A 194 10.45 -8.26 2.74
N TYR A 195 9.93 -7.47 1.81
CA TYR A 195 10.59 -6.25 1.39
C TYR A 195 10.33 -5.20 2.46
N ARG A 196 11.38 -4.54 2.95
CA ARG A 196 11.22 -3.51 3.98
C ARG A 196 10.45 -2.33 3.40
N GLU A 197 9.50 -1.83 4.17
CA GLU A 197 8.78 -0.63 3.81
C GLU A 197 9.73 0.58 3.74
N PRO A 198 9.58 1.48 2.75
CA PRO A 198 10.50 2.62 2.57
C PRO A 198 10.65 3.52 3.81
N LEU A 199 9.56 3.88 4.49
CA LEU A 199 9.63 4.72 5.69
C LEU A 199 10.39 4.02 6.83
N ILE A 200 10.20 2.72 6.99
CA ILE A 200 10.92 1.94 8.01
C ILE A 200 12.42 1.89 7.71
N LYS A 201 12.85 1.86 6.44
CA LYS A 201 14.27 1.94 6.08
C LYS A 201 14.90 3.26 6.52
N VAL A 202 14.22 4.37 6.24
CA VAL A 202 14.67 5.72 6.63
C VAL A 202 14.80 5.79 8.15
N MET A 203 13.75 5.41 8.88
CA MET A 203 13.74 5.43 10.34
C MET A 203 14.77 4.49 10.96
N HIS A 204 14.93 3.28 10.40
CA HIS A 204 15.93 2.31 10.84
C HIS A 204 17.34 2.89 10.67
N PHE A 205 17.68 3.42 9.50
CA PHE A 205 18.99 4.01 9.26
C PHE A 205 19.27 5.19 10.21
N MET A 206 18.35 6.15 10.31
CA MET A 206 18.51 7.32 11.19
C MET A 206 18.74 6.89 12.65
N ARG A 207 17.99 5.89 13.14
CA ARG A 207 18.16 5.36 14.50
C ARG A 207 19.48 4.61 14.66
N ALA A 208 19.83 3.76 13.70
CA ALA A 208 21.04 2.95 13.74
C ALA A 208 22.31 3.82 13.73
N MET A 209 22.31 4.90 12.94
CA MET A 209 23.41 5.85 12.82
C MET A 209 23.37 6.98 13.86
N GLY A 210 22.49 6.85 14.88
CA GLY A 210 22.42 7.78 15.99
C GLY A 210 22.10 9.22 15.56
N LEU A 211 21.09 9.41 14.71
CA LEU A 211 20.67 10.74 14.32
C LEU A 211 20.29 11.56 15.57
N ALA A 212 21.02 12.65 15.80
CA ALA A 212 20.83 13.54 16.93
C ALA A 212 20.39 14.93 16.44
N PRO A 213 19.25 15.46 16.92
CA PRO A 213 18.82 16.81 16.59
C PRO A 213 19.81 17.84 17.13
N LYS A 214 19.93 18.96 16.43
CA LYS A 214 20.57 20.15 16.98
C LYS A 214 19.62 20.83 17.96
N ASP A 215 20.17 21.32 19.06
CA ASP A 215 19.44 22.04 20.11
C ASP A 215 18.23 21.28 20.71
N ASP A 216 18.25 19.94 20.73
CA ASP A 216 17.19 19.09 21.28
C ASP A 216 15.78 19.34 20.69
N ARG A 217 15.71 19.81 19.44
CA ARG A 217 14.43 20.09 18.77
C ARG A 217 13.82 18.83 18.15
N GLU A 218 12.50 18.86 17.99
CA GLU A 218 11.82 17.91 17.13
C GLU A 218 12.29 18.06 15.69
N VAL A 219 12.43 16.91 15.03
CA VAL A 219 12.95 16.81 13.68
C VAL A 219 11.79 16.71 12.70
N GLU A 220 11.84 17.52 11.65
CA GLU A 220 10.88 17.48 10.56
C GLU A 220 11.45 16.65 9.40
N LEU A 221 10.62 15.76 8.84
CA LEU A 221 10.91 15.08 7.59
C LEU A 221 10.01 15.67 6.51
N THR A 222 10.60 16.12 5.41
CA THR A 222 9.90 16.76 4.31
C THR A 222 10.13 16.00 3.00
N PHE A 223 9.21 16.14 2.05
CA PHE A 223 9.31 15.54 0.71
C PHE A 223 9.49 14.01 0.70
N LEU A 224 8.97 13.31 1.71
CA LEU A 224 9.04 11.85 1.74
C LEU A 224 8.23 11.23 0.61
N ALA A 225 7.11 11.82 0.20
CA ALA A 225 6.34 11.36 -0.97
C ALA A 225 7.22 11.25 -2.22
N GLY A 226 8.01 12.29 -2.50
CA GLY A 226 8.89 12.35 -3.67
C GLY A 226 10.14 11.49 -3.54
N ALA A 227 10.64 11.30 -2.31
CA ALA A 227 11.83 10.50 -2.07
C ALA A 227 11.54 8.98 -2.04
N ILE A 228 10.47 8.58 -1.36
CA ILE A 228 10.23 7.18 -0.99
C ILE A 228 8.82 6.67 -1.35
N GLY A 229 7.97 7.50 -1.96
CA GLY A 229 6.60 7.15 -2.32
C GLY A 229 5.65 7.04 -1.12
N MET A 230 6.02 7.59 0.04
CA MET A 230 5.24 7.56 1.26
C MET A 230 5.36 8.89 1.98
N GLU A 231 4.24 9.41 2.48
CA GLU A 231 4.23 10.60 3.32
C GLU A 231 3.28 10.34 4.50
N PRO A 232 3.76 10.45 5.75
CA PRO A 232 2.93 10.19 6.93
C PRO A 232 1.58 10.93 6.85
N TYR A 233 0.50 10.20 7.12
CA TYR A 233 -0.88 10.70 7.07
C TYR A 233 -1.44 11.06 5.68
N LEU A 234 -0.70 10.84 4.59
CA LEU A 234 -1.15 11.11 3.21
C LEU A 234 -1.24 9.83 2.36
N SER A 235 -1.83 8.76 2.91
CA SER A 235 -2.19 7.59 2.10
C SER A 235 -3.30 7.98 1.12
N GLU A 236 -3.08 7.78 -0.17
CA GLU A 236 -4.07 8.10 -1.22
C GLU A 236 -5.29 7.17 -1.19
N THR A 237 -5.18 6.02 -0.52
CA THR A 237 -6.29 5.07 -0.36
C THR A 237 -6.70 4.92 1.10
N ALA A 238 -7.94 4.48 1.31
CA ALA A 238 -8.48 4.19 2.65
C ALA A 238 -7.84 2.96 3.33
N SER A 239 -7.04 2.17 2.61
CA SER A 239 -6.53 0.89 3.12
C SER A 239 -5.04 0.92 3.49
N ASN A 240 -4.17 1.47 2.62
CA ASN A 240 -2.74 1.74 2.88
C ASN A 240 -2.07 2.40 1.63
N PHE A 241 -0.76 2.66 1.68
CA PHE A 241 0.06 3.09 0.53
C PHE A 241 0.24 2.02 -0.56
N TYR A 242 -0.09 0.76 -0.26
CA TYR A 242 0.06 -0.37 -1.16
C TYR A 242 -0.94 -1.49 -0.85
N ARG A 243 -1.19 -2.36 -1.82
CA ARG A 243 -2.15 -3.45 -1.75
C ARG A 243 -1.55 -4.66 -1.04
N VAL A 244 -2.31 -5.16 -0.07
CA VAL A 244 -1.96 -6.31 0.79
C VAL A 244 -1.72 -7.60 -0.01
N GLY A 245 -2.39 -7.73 -1.16
CA GLY A 245 -2.25 -8.87 -2.07
C GLY A 245 -1.37 -8.59 -3.30
N PHE A 246 -0.58 -7.49 -3.31
CA PHE A 246 0.21 -7.13 -4.48
C PHE A 246 1.26 -8.20 -4.80
N GLN A 247 1.33 -8.58 -6.08
CA GLN A 247 2.30 -9.52 -6.62
C GLN A 247 3.10 -8.79 -7.70
N PRO A 248 4.41 -8.56 -7.51
CA PRO A 248 5.22 -7.89 -8.52
C PRO A 248 5.46 -8.80 -9.72
N ALA A 249 5.68 -8.20 -10.88
CA ALA A 249 6.11 -8.94 -12.07
C ALA A 249 7.49 -9.60 -11.87
N GLY A 250 7.73 -10.70 -12.59
CA GLY A 250 8.97 -11.47 -12.53
C GLY A 250 8.85 -12.69 -11.61
N PRO A 251 9.97 -13.21 -11.07
CA PRO A 251 10.01 -14.51 -10.39
C PRO A 251 9.02 -14.68 -9.23
N LEU A 252 8.71 -13.60 -8.49
CA LEU A 252 7.75 -13.64 -7.40
C LEU A 252 6.32 -13.82 -7.91
N GLY A 253 5.89 -13.02 -8.89
CA GLY A 253 4.56 -13.16 -9.51
C GLY A 253 4.39 -14.50 -10.26
N GLU A 254 5.46 -14.99 -10.92
CA GLU A 254 5.46 -16.32 -11.55
C GLU A 254 5.28 -17.44 -10.52
N ALA A 255 5.81 -17.26 -9.31
CA ALA A 255 5.60 -18.16 -8.18
C ALA A 255 4.31 -17.88 -7.39
N SER A 256 3.46 -16.95 -7.83
CA SER A 256 2.25 -16.51 -7.11
C SER A 256 2.50 -16.00 -5.69
N LEU A 257 3.70 -15.45 -5.45
CA LEU A 257 4.11 -14.88 -4.18
C LEU A 257 3.75 -13.41 -4.09
N GLN A 258 3.30 -13.00 -2.91
CA GLN A 258 2.97 -11.61 -2.60
C GLN A 258 4.21 -10.89 -2.06
N ALA A 259 4.34 -9.61 -2.42
CA ALA A 259 5.34 -8.70 -1.89
C ALA A 259 4.76 -7.28 -1.83
N PRO A 260 3.86 -7.00 -0.88
CA PRO A 260 3.04 -5.78 -0.85
C PRO A 260 3.83 -4.48 -1.00
N GLU A 261 4.90 -4.34 -0.23
CA GLU A 261 5.74 -3.15 -0.16
C GLU A 261 6.48 -2.86 -1.48
N THR A 262 6.60 -3.84 -2.38
CA THR A 262 7.25 -3.67 -3.69
C THR A 262 6.38 -2.91 -4.69
N GLU A 263 5.10 -2.67 -4.39
CA GLU A 263 4.27 -1.76 -5.19
C GLU A 263 4.85 -0.34 -5.22
N LEU A 264 5.54 0.06 -4.15
CA LEU A 264 6.26 1.33 -4.05
C LEU A 264 7.68 1.26 -4.62
N LEU A 265 8.16 0.10 -5.06
CA LEU A 265 9.50 -0.08 -5.63
C LEU A 265 9.53 0.32 -7.12
N THR A 266 9.28 1.59 -7.37
CA THR A 266 9.43 2.17 -8.71
C THR A 266 10.87 2.67 -8.90
N PRO A 267 11.37 2.81 -10.15
CA PRO A 267 12.68 3.40 -10.39
C PRO A 267 12.83 4.81 -9.79
N VAL A 268 11.75 5.60 -9.79
CA VAL A 268 11.73 6.96 -9.21
C VAL A 268 11.94 6.89 -7.70
N ASN A 269 11.17 6.06 -6.98
CA ASN A 269 11.28 5.93 -5.53
C ASN A 269 12.60 5.26 -5.11
N LEU A 270 13.15 4.36 -5.92
CA LEU A 270 14.44 3.74 -5.65
C LEU A 270 15.57 4.78 -5.71
N LEU A 271 15.61 5.59 -6.78
CA LEU A 271 16.59 6.65 -6.93
C LEU A 271 16.39 7.76 -5.90
N GLY A 272 15.12 8.13 -5.63
CA GLY A 272 14.76 9.10 -4.60
C GLY A 272 15.25 8.68 -3.22
N PHE A 273 15.06 7.40 -2.85
CA PHE A 273 15.55 6.85 -1.59
C PHE A 273 17.08 6.95 -1.52
N LEU A 274 17.80 6.48 -2.53
CA LEU A 274 19.27 6.50 -2.53
C LEU A 274 19.81 7.94 -2.44
N ASN A 275 19.24 8.87 -3.20
CA ASN A 275 19.63 10.29 -3.15
C ASN A 275 19.33 10.91 -1.78
N ALA A 276 18.15 10.65 -1.21
CA ALA A 276 17.78 11.16 0.11
C ALA A 276 18.71 10.67 1.21
N MET A 277 19.06 9.38 1.18
CA MET A 277 19.95 8.81 2.18
C MET A 277 21.41 9.25 1.99
N SER A 278 21.90 9.32 0.75
CA SER A 278 23.23 9.88 0.44
C SER A 278 23.32 11.33 0.93
N ALA A 279 22.32 12.16 0.65
CA ALA A 279 22.25 13.52 1.18
C ALA A 279 22.25 13.57 2.72
N THR A 280 21.56 12.64 3.36
CA THR A 280 21.54 12.53 4.84
C THR A 280 22.90 12.13 5.41
N ILE A 281 23.63 11.25 4.74
CA ILE A 281 24.99 10.84 5.10
C ILE A 281 25.94 12.03 4.94
N ASP A 282 25.92 12.68 3.78
CA ASP A 282 26.87 13.73 3.42
C ASP A 282 26.66 15.05 4.16
N LEU A 283 25.40 15.43 4.39
CA LEU A 283 25.03 16.76 4.85
C LEU A 283 24.35 16.76 6.22
N GLY A 284 24.02 15.58 6.76
CA GLY A 284 23.03 15.45 7.81
C GLY A 284 21.61 15.71 7.29
N LEU A 285 20.64 15.73 8.20
CA LEU A 285 19.25 15.94 7.84
C LEU A 285 19.02 17.40 7.43
N SER A 286 18.88 17.60 6.12
CA SER A 286 18.66 18.90 5.48
C SER A 286 17.80 18.74 4.22
N GLY A 287 17.15 19.81 3.77
CA GLY A 287 16.40 19.84 2.50
C GLY A 287 17.26 20.14 1.26
N CYS A 288 18.57 19.95 1.34
CA CYS A 288 19.51 20.23 0.25
C CYS A 288 19.87 18.93 -0.50
N VAL A 289 20.20 19.05 -1.79
CA VAL A 289 20.71 17.93 -2.63
C VAL A 289 19.80 16.69 -2.55
N SER A 290 18.48 16.88 -2.71
CA SER A 290 17.47 15.81 -2.57
C SER A 290 17.31 15.21 -1.17
N GLY A 291 17.86 15.86 -0.14
CA GLY A 291 17.66 15.49 1.26
C GLY A 291 16.23 15.70 1.75
N ILE A 292 15.89 14.98 2.82
CA ILE A 292 14.55 14.85 3.40
C ILE A 292 14.34 15.68 4.67
N GLY A 293 15.26 16.60 5.00
CA GLY A 293 15.09 17.55 6.10
C GLY A 293 14.47 18.87 5.64
N SER A 294 14.28 19.82 6.54
CA SER A 294 13.76 21.13 6.15
C SER A 294 14.81 22.00 5.45
N ARG A 295 14.36 22.81 4.49
CA ARG A 295 15.23 23.63 3.66
C ARG A 295 15.61 24.95 4.34
N ALA A 296 16.89 25.30 4.29
CA ALA A 296 17.46 26.54 4.80
C ALA A 296 17.25 27.73 3.85
N GLY A 297 16.01 28.12 3.54
CA GLY A 297 15.72 29.23 2.62
C GLY A 297 16.18 28.99 1.17
N PHE A 298 15.90 29.96 0.29
CA PHE A 298 15.98 29.77 -1.17
C PHE A 298 17.41 29.81 -1.77
N GLY A 299 18.46 30.10 -0.99
CA GLY A 299 19.82 30.35 -1.52
C GLY A 299 20.94 29.37 -1.10
N ASN A 300 20.70 28.46 -0.14
CA ASN A 300 21.80 27.79 0.59
C ASN A 300 21.99 26.30 0.26
N CYS A 301 21.43 25.79 -0.85
CA CYS A 301 21.48 24.37 -1.19
C CYS A 301 22.32 24.05 -2.45
N GLY A 302 23.38 24.80 -2.70
CA GLY A 302 24.34 24.51 -3.77
C GLY A 302 25.55 23.70 -3.30
N TYR A 303 26.30 23.11 -4.25
CA TYR A 303 27.59 22.44 -4.00
C TYR A 303 28.58 23.35 -3.22
N SER A 304 28.55 24.65 -3.48
CA SER A 304 29.35 25.66 -2.77
C SER A 304 28.95 25.86 -1.31
N ALA A 305 27.69 25.61 -0.94
CA ALA A 305 27.22 25.69 0.45
C ALA A 305 27.64 24.46 1.27
N ARG A 306 27.69 23.25 0.65
CA ARG A 306 28.29 22.03 1.23
C ARG A 306 29.74 22.28 1.63
N LEU A 307 30.55 22.83 0.72
CA LEU A 307 31.97 23.09 0.96
C LEU A 307 32.24 24.13 2.06
N LYS A 308 31.26 24.99 2.38
CA LYS A 308 31.39 26.04 3.40
C LYS A 308 30.72 25.70 4.73
N GLY A 309 29.95 24.61 4.81
CA GLY A 309 29.20 24.24 6.02
C GLY A 309 28.11 25.25 6.42
N GLU A 310 27.63 26.05 5.46
CA GLU A 310 26.69 27.17 5.69
C GLU A 310 25.20 26.75 5.59
N HIS A 311 24.90 25.46 5.36
CA HIS A 311 23.53 24.96 5.28
C HIS A 311 22.94 24.67 6.67
N ARG A 312 21.64 24.94 6.86
CA ARG A 312 20.94 24.52 8.08
C ARG A 312 20.81 22.99 8.06
N VAL A 313 21.36 22.37 9.09
CA VAL A 313 21.24 20.95 9.36
C VAL A 313 20.45 20.81 10.65
N GLU A 314 19.35 20.07 10.60
CA GLU A 314 18.44 19.93 11.73
C GLU A 314 18.88 18.83 12.68
N ALA A 315 19.51 17.80 12.12
CA ALA A 315 20.06 16.68 12.87
C ALA A 315 21.27 16.09 12.13
N VAL A 316 22.22 15.54 12.88
CA VAL A 316 23.45 14.93 12.34
C VAL A 316 23.55 13.48 12.78
N LEU A 317 24.20 12.64 11.97
CA LEU A 317 24.54 11.28 12.36
C LEU A 317 25.69 11.35 13.37
N THR A 318 25.57 10.66 14.50
CA THR A 318 26.58 10.70 15.59
C THR A 318 27.25 9.35 15.83
N TRP A 319 26.76 8.28 15.20
CA TRP A 319 27.39 6.98 15.31
C TRP A 319 28.81 7.01 14.73
N SER A 320 29.71 6.33 15.43
CA SER A 320 31.08 6.08 14.97
C SER A 320 31.46 4.64 15.36
N PRO A 321 32.29 3.96 14.54
CA PRO A 321 32.65 2.57 14.80
C PRO A 321 33.50 2.45 16.07
N ALA A 322 33.32 1.35 16.80
CA ALA A 322 34.07 1.07 18.03
C ALA A 322 35.55 0.74 17.77
N GLY A 323 35.88 0.27 16.55
CA GLY A 323 37.23 -0.13 16.13
C GLY A 323 37.67 0.57 14.85
N ASN A 324 38.95 0.37 14.49
CA ASN A 324 39.61 1.03 13.36
C ASN A 324 39.87 0.10 12.18
N GLU A 325 39.79 -1.21 12.41
CA GLU A 325 40.05 -2.22 11.40
C GLU A 325 38.87 -2.32 10.44
N THR A 326 39.13 -2.34 9.13
CA THR A 326 38.13 -2.39 8.07
C THR A 326 37.07 -3.45 8.34
N GLU A 327 37.50 -4.68 8.64
CA GLU A 327 36.60 -5.80 8.88
C GLU A 327 35.70 -5.57 10.09
N ALA A 328 36.22 -4.96 11.16
CA ALA A 328 35.46 -4.66 12.36
C ALA A 328 34.41 -3.58 12.09
N VAL A 329 34.77 -2.52 11.36
CA VAL A 329 33.85 -1.44 10.95
C VAL A 329 32.71 -1.99 10.10
N VAL A 330 33.05 -2.79 9.08
CA VAL A 330 32.06 -3.37 8.16
C VAL A 330 31.19 -4.42 8.88
N GLU A 331 31.72 -5.19 9.83
CA GLU A 331 30.91 -6.09 10.66
C GLU A 331 29.93 -5.32 11.54
N GLU A 332 30.36 -4.25 12.18
CA GLU A 332 29.49 -3.43 13.03
C GLU A 332 28.33 -2.84 12.23
N LEU A 333 28.61 -2.25 11.06
CA LEU A 333 27.58 -1.77 10.11
C LEU A 333 26.67 -2.90 9.64
N SER A 334 27.21 -4.09 9.37
CA SER A 334 26.44 -5.27 8.98
C SER A 334 25.44 -5.65 10.07
N VAL A 335 25.84 -5.64 11.34
CA VAL A 335 24.93 -5.86 12.48
C VAL A 335 23.86 -4.77 12.54
N LEU A 336 24.24 -3.50 12.47
CA LEU A 336 23.33 -2.36 12.62
C LEU A 336 22.30 -2.25 11.49
N LEU A 337 22.72 -2.42 10.24
CA LEU A 337 21.90 -2.13 9.05
C LEU A 337 21.26 -3.39 8.44
N THR A 338 21.87 -4.56 8.62
CA THR A 338 21.38 -5.81 8.02
C THR A 338 21.07 -6.92 9.03
N ALA A 339 21.26 -6.68 10.33
CA ALA A 339 21.20 -7.69 11.38
C ALA A 339 22.22 -8.83 11.18
N GLY A 340 23.39 -8.51 10.64
CA GLY A 340 24.47 -9.46 10.39
C GLY A 340 24.25 -10.37 9.18
N ARG A 341 23.26 -10.07 8.32
CA ARG A 341 22.86 -10.92 7.18
C ARG A 341 23.56 -10.56 5.87
N LEU A 342 24.44 -9.56 5.85
CA LEU A 342 25.15 -9.15 4.65
C LEU A 342 25.92 -10.32 4.02
N ASN A 343 25.73 -10.55 2.71
CA ASN A 343 26.45 -11.59 1.99
C ASN A 343 27.97 -11.35 2.04
N ARG A 344 28.75 -12.42 2.10
CA ARG A 344 30.23 -12.37 2.15
C ARG A 344 30.84 -11.57 0.98
N ASN A 345 30.32 -11.73 -0.23
CA ASN A 345 30.84 -11.02 -1.40
C ASN A 345 30.51 -9.53 -1.32
N THR A 346 29.27 -9.17 -0.93
CA THR A 346 28.89 -7.77 -0.69
C THR A 346 29.77 -7.15 0.39
N LYS A 347 30.05 -7.90 1.47
CA LYS A 347 30.95 -7.46 2.55
C LYS A 347 32.36 -7.15 2.05
N GLN A 348 32.91 -7.99 1.17
CA GLN A 348 34.23 -7.77 0.57
C GLN A 348 34.25 -6.54 -0.35
N VAL A 349 33.19 -6.32 -1.14
CA VAL A 349 33.07 -5.13 -1.99
C VAL A 349 33.04 -3.86 -1.13
N ILE A 350 32.27 -3.86 -0.05
CA ILE A 350 32.19 -2.71 0.88
C ILE A 350 33.54 -2.48 1.58
N ALA A 351 34.18 -3.55 2.05
CA ALA A 351 35.50 -3.46 2.70
C ALA A 351 36.56 -2.89 1.76
N ALA A 352 36.60 -3.36 0.50
CA ALA A 352 37.53 -2.85 -0.50
C ALA A 352 37.29 -1.37 -0.82
N ALA A 353 36.03 -0.95 -0.98
CA ALA A 353 35.68 0.45 -1.23
C ALA A 353 36.01 1.35 -0.03
N TYR A 354 35.81 0.86 1.20
CA TYR A 354 36.20 1.54 2.43
C TYR A 354 37.72 1.77 2.44
N GLU A 355 38.51 0.72 2.21
CA GLU A 355 39.98 0.78 2.19
C GLU A 355 40.55 1.67 1.10
N GLU A 356 39.96 1.61 -0.09
CA GLU A 356 40.34 2.46 -1.22
C GLU A 356 40.10 3.95 -0.91
N THR A 357 39.06 4.25 -0.12
CA THR A 357 38.67 5.62 0.25
C THR A 357 39.38 6.12 1.51
N LEU A 358 39.86 5.24 2.40
CA LEU A 358 40.56 5.63 3.64
C LEU A 358 41.63 6.73 3.47
N PRO A 359 42.45 6.78 2.39
CA PRO A 359 43.42 7.86 2.18
C PRO A 359 42.82 9.26 2.04
N THR A 360 41.55 9.40 1.65
CA THR A 360 40.87 10.70 1.55
C THR A 360 40.33 11.19 2.90
N GLY A 361 40.11 10.27 3.83
CA GLY A 361 39.62 10.55 5.18
C GLY A 361 38.75 9.43 5.72
N ARG A 362 38.75 9.25 7.04
CA ARG A 362 37.95 8.21 7.70
C ARG A 362 36.44 8.44 7.55
N ASP A 363 36.01 9.68 7.64
CA ASP A 363 34.60 10.04 7.50
C ASP A 363 34.10 9.77 6.07
N GLU A 364 34.89 10.14 5.06
CA GLU A 364 34.57 9.86 3.65
C GLU A 364 34.49 8.35 3.37
N ALA A 365 35.44 7.58 3.91
CA ALA A 365 35.38 6.12 3.81
C ALA A 365 34.12 5.54 4.49
N LEU A 366 33.72 6.09 5.65
CA LEU A 366 32.48 5.69 6.33
C LEU A 366 31.24 6.04 5.50
N HIS A 367 31.20 7.20 4.85
CA HIS A 367 30.10 7.59 3.97
C HIS A 367 29.93 6.59 2.83
N VAL A 368 31.03 6.28 2.11
CA VAL A 368 31.02 5.28 1.03
C VAL A 368 30.52 3.91 1.52
N ALA A 369 30.99 3.45 2.69
CA ALA A 369 30.51 2.20 3.25
C ALA A 369 29.00 2.24 3.54
N MET A 370 28.50 3.29 4.20
CA MET A 370 27.07 3.45 4.51
C MET A 370 26.21 3.48 3.24
N GLU A 371 26.62 4.21 2.21
CA GLU A 371 25.92 4.25 0.93
C GLU A 371 25.84 2.87 0.26
N LEU A 372 26.94 2.12 0.24
CA LEU A 372 26.95 0.76 -0.32
C LEU A 372 26.11 -0.22 0.51
N PHE A 373 26.04 -0.05 1.84
CA PHE A 373 25.10 -0.80 2.67
C PHE A 373 23.65 -0.49 2.27
N LEU A 374 23.31 0.78 2.09
CA LEU A 374 21.96 1.21 1.70
C LEU A 374 21.56 0.78 0.29
N ALA A 375 22.53 0.59 -0.61
CA ALA A 375 22.32 0.05 -1.95
C ALA A 375 22.26 -1.49 -1.99
N SER A 376 22.61 -2.17 -0.90
CA SER A 376 22.63 -3.63 -0.84
C SER A 376 21.23 -4.24 -0.78
N ALA A 377 21.04 -5.41 -1.39
CA ALA A 377 19.76 -6.13 -1.34
C ALA A 377 19.39 -6.50 0.11
N GLU A 378 20.38 -6.86 0.93
CA GLU A 378 20.25 -7.29 2.32
C GLU A 378 19.73 -6.19 3.26
N PHE A 379 19.96 -4.92 2.90
CA PHE A 379 19.34 -3.79 3.58
C PHE A 379 17.86 -3.65 3.23
N HIS A 380 17.44 -4.08 2.04
CA HIS A 380 16.06 -3.93 1.57
C HIS A 380 15.15 -5.12 1.90
N VAL A 381 15.68 -6.31 2.18
CA VAL A 381 14.88 -7.52 2.46
C VAL A 381 15.21 -8.17 3.80
N SER A 382 14.26 -8.90 4.38
CA SER A 382 14.44 -9.65 5.64
C SER A 382 14.93 -11.09 5.46
N SER A 383 14.89 -11.66 4.25
CA SER A 383 15.47 -12.97 3.93
C SER A 383 17.00 -12.90 3.72
N ARG A 384 17.69 -14.05 3.76
CA ARG A 384 19.13 -14.10 3.47
C ARG A 384 19.38 -14.05 1.97
N ASN A 385 20.34 -13.22 1.57
CA ASN A 385 20.82 -13.19 0.20
C ASN A 385 21.86 -14.30 -0.05
N VAL A 386 21.44 -15.36 -0.74
CA VAL A 386 22.30 -16.46 -1.15
C VAL A 386 22.61 -16.33 -2.64
N LEU A 387 23.87 -16.08 -2.97
CA LEU A 387 24.33 -16.08 -4.34
C LEU A 387 24.36 -17.53 -4.86
N ILE A 388 23.54 -17.81 -5.85
CA ILE A 388 23.61 -19.06 -6.61
C ILE A 388 24.69 -18.92 -7.70
N PRO A 389 25.53 -19.93 -7.93
CA PRO A 389 26.58 -19.91 -8.96
C PRO A 389 25.99 -20.13 -10.36
N VAL A 390 24.84 -19.53 -10.62
CA VAL A 390 24.17 -19.51 -11.90
C VAL A 390 24.37 -18.12 -12.44
N ALA A 391 25.03 -18.02 -13.60
CA ALA A 391 25.10 -16.76 -14.31
C ALA A 391 23.67 -16.26 -14.51
N ARG A 392 23.39 -15.02 -14.10
CA ARG A 392 22.12 -14.38 -14.41
C ARG A 392 21.91 -14.60 -15.90
N PRO A 393 20.81 -15.24 -16.34
CA PRO A 393 20.59 -15.46 -17.75
C PRO A 393 20.73 -14.09 -18.41
N PRO A 394 21.52 -13.99 -19.50
CA PRO A 394 21.62 -12.72 -20.20
C PRO A 394 20.19 -12.25 -20.40
N ARG A 395 19.88 -11.04 -19.93
CA ARG A 395 18.58 -10.40 -20.19
C ARG A 395 18.36 -10.69 -21.67
N PRO A 396 17.31 -11.43 -22.07
CA PRO A 396 17.24 -11.97 -23.41
C PRO A 396 17.55 -10.81 -24.32
N ASP A 397 18.74 -10.84 -24.92
CA ASP A 397 19.00 -10.02 -26.07
C ASP A 397 17.84 -10.41 -26.93
N LYS A 398 16.95 -9.45 -27.23
CA LYS A 398 15.95 -9.69 -28.25
C LYS A 398 16.78 -10.20 -29.40
N SER A 399 16.68 -11.52 -29.64
CA SER A 399 17.55 -12.26 -30.53
C SER A 399 17.66 -11.40 -31.76
N GLY A 400 18.91 -10.95 -32.02
CA GLY A 400 19.18 -9.82 -32.90
C GLY A 400 18.21 -9.85 -34.06
N ASP A 401 17.39 -8.81 -34.14
CA ASP A 401 16.66 -8.51 -35.35
C ASP A 401 17.78 -8.26 -36.38
N GLY A 402 18.12 -9.29 -37.16
CA GLY A 402 19.24 -9.28 -38.08
C GLY A 402 19.11 -8.08 -39.01
N GLY A 403 19.82 -7.01 -38.69
CA GLY A 403 19.82 -5.75 -39.45
C GLY A 403 19.49 -4.47 -38.66
N ASN A 404 18.89 -4.54 -37.47
CA ASN A 404 18.50 -3.31 -36.77
C ASN A 404 19.54 -2.91 -35.70
N GLY A 405 20.21 -1.77 -35.92
CA GLY A 405 21.22 -1.20 -35.03
C GLY A 405 20.74 -0.93 -33.59
N TYR A 406 21.66 -0.47 -32.74
CA TYR A 406 21.43 -0.15 -31.33
C TYR A 406 20.13 0.67 -31.12
N LYS A 407 19.25 0.20 -30.23
CA LYS A 407 18.01 0.88 -29.84
C LYS A 407 18.09 1.24 -28.35
N ALA A 408 17.99 2.52 -28.02
CA ALA A 408 17.87 3.01 -26.66
C ALA A 408 16.52 3.69 -26.44
N ILE A 409 15.98 3.56 -25.22
CA ILE A 409 14.86 4.38 -24.76
C ILE A 409 15.45 5.46 -23.88
N VAL A 410 15.30 6.72 -24.28
CA VAL A 410 15.68 7.89 -23.48
C VAL A 410 14.39 8.47 -22.90
N VAL A 411 14.28 8.46 -21.57
CA VAL A 411 13.14 9.07 -20.87
C VAL A 411 13.57 10.44 -20.36
N LEU A 412 12.93 11.48 -20.87
CA LEU A 412 13.15 12.87 -20.43
C LEU A 412 12.04 13.25 -19.45
N PHE A 413 12.39 13.35 -18.16
CA PHE A 413 11.46 13.82 -17.14
C PHE A 413 11.56 15.35 -17.02
N MET A 414 10.53 16.07 -17.45
CA MET A 414 10.57 17.54 -17.59
C MET A 414 9.94 18.30 -16.41
N GLU A 415 9.71 17.65 -15.26
CA GLU A 415 9.08 18.23 -14.04
C GLU A 415 7.94 19.24 -14.33
N GLY A 416 7.01 18.88 -15.21
CA GLY A 416 5.85 19.72 -15.56
C GLY A 416 6.13 20.87 -16.54
N GLY A 417 7.37 21.06 -17.00
CA GLY A 417 7.78 22.10 -17.95
C GLY A 417 7.45 21.85 -19.42
N SER A 418 6.64 20.83 -19.73
CA SER A 418 6.16 20.56 -21.10
C SER A 418 4.65 20.74 -21.17
N ASP A 419 4.21 21.76 -21.90
CA ASP A 419 2.82 21.82 -22.31
C ASP A 419 2.61 20.90 -23.52
N SER A 420 2.33 19.63 -23.26
CA SER A 420 2.19 18.61 -24.30
C SER A 420 1.07 18.91 -25.30
N PHE A 421 0.07 19.70 -24.92
CA PHE A 421 -1.01 20.12 -25.83
C PHE A 421 -0.54 21.11 -26.89
N ASN A 422 0.59 21.78 -26.66
CA ASN A 422 1.21 22.69 -27.62
C ASN A 422 2.33 22.02 -28.44
N VAL A 423 2.69 20.76 -28.14
CA VAL A 423 3.74 20.01 -28.87
C VAL A 423 3.20 19.50 -30.21
N LEU A 424 2.02 18.89 -30.21
CA LEU A 424 1.35 18.34 -31.38
C LEU A 424 -0.11 18.79 -31.38
N VAL A 425 -0.47 19.65 -32.31
CA VAL A 425 -1.76 20.37 -32.35
C VAL A 425 -2.56 19.93 -33.57
N PRO A 426 -3.88 19.65 -33.45
CA PRO A 426 -4.74 19.44 -34.61
C PRO A 426 -4.64 20.63 -35.57
N TYR A 427 -4.50 20.40 -36.88
CA TYR A 427 -4.24 21.51 -37.82
C TYR A 427 -5.34 21.67 -38.86
N ALA A 428 -5.64 20.62 -39.63
CA ALA A 428 -6.64 20.69 -40.69
C ALA A 428 -7.18 19.32 -41.11
N SER A 429 -8.32 19.35 -41.81
CA SER A 429 -8.96 18.16 -42.41
C SER A 429 -9.27 17.09 -41.36
N CYS A 430 -9.88 17.53 -40.26
CA CYS A 430 -10.27 16.68 -39.15
C CYS A 430 -11.65 16.07 -39.38
N MET A 431 -11.86 14.84 -38.88
CA MET A 431 -13.14 14.14 -39.00
C MET A 431 -14.16 14.71 -38.02
N GLY A 432 -15.34 15.05 -38.51
CA GLY A 432 -16.51 15.40 -37.68
C GLY A 432 -16.55 16.83 -37.12
N ALA A 433 -15.40 17.50 -36.92
CA ALA A 433 -15.33 18.89 -36.42
C ALA A 433 -14.00 19.58 -36.76
N ASP A 434 -13.94 20.92 -36.61
CA ASP A 434 -12.66 21.65 -36.60
C ASP A 434 -12.00 21.52 -35.22
N LEU A 435 -11.13 20.52 -35.09
CA LEU A 435 -10.42 20.25 -33.84
C LEU A 435 -9.38 21.32 -33.49
N TYR A 436 -8.92 22.13 -34.45
CA TYR A 436 -8.05 23.27 -34.13
C TYR A 436 -8.85 24.38 -33.47
N GLU A 437 -10.06 24.67 -33.96
CA GLU A 437 -10.94 25.66 -33.35
C GLU A 437 -11.34 25.25 -31.93
N GLU A 438 -11.65 23.98 -31.72
CA GLU A 438 -11.92 23.43 -30.40
C GLU A 438 -10.71 23.58 -29.46
N TYR A 439 -9.52 23.14 -29.90
CA TYR A 439 -8.27 23.34 -29.18
C TYR A 439 -8.07 24.81 -28.80
N SER A 440 -8.20 25.71 -29.78
CA SER A 440 -8.02 27.15 -29.57
C SER A 440 -9.00 27.68 -28.52
N ARG A 441 -10.28 27.35 -28.64
CA ARG A 441 -11.34 27.77 -27.70
C ARG A 441 -11.09 27.29 -26.28
N VAL A 442 -10.81 26.00 -26.10
CA VAL A 442 -10.55 25.40 -24.76
C VAL A 442 -9.31 26.03 -24.12
N ARG A 443 -8.34 26.43 -24.94
CA ARG A 443 -7.08 27.02 -24.51
C ARG A 443 -7.12 28.55 -24.42
N GLY A 444 -8.31 29.16 -24.45
CA GLY A 444 -8.53 30.60 -24.25
C GLY A 444 -8.23 31.47 -25.48
N GLY A 445 -8.17 30.88 -26.66
CA GLY A 445 -7.83 31.52 -27.93
C GLY A 445 -6.33 31.73 -28.10
N THR A 446 -5.94 32.20 -29.29
CA THR A 446 -4.53 32.39 -29.65
C THR A 446 -3.86 33.62 -29.01
N SER A 447 -4.63 34.40 -28.25
CA SER A 447 -4.15 35.47 -27.39
C SER A 447 -3.75 35.00 -25.99
N THR A 448 -3.92 33.71 -25.68
CA THR A 448 -3.57 33.13 -24.38
C THR A 448 -2.64 31.92 -24.53
N LEU A 449 -3.16 30.68 -24.46
CA LEU A 449 -2.34 29.45 -24.44
C LEU A 449 -2.32 28.71 -25.77
N ALA A 450 -3.28 28.97 -26.67
CA ALA A 450 -3.32 28.33 -27.98
C ALA A 450 -2.27 28.92 -28.92
N ILE A 451 -1.54 28.06 -29.63
CA ILE A 451 -0.57 28.48 -30.65
C ILE A 451 -1.28 28.74 -31.98
N ASN A 452 -0.96 29.86 -32.63
CA ASN A 452 -1.49 30.19 -33.95
C ASN A 452 -0.96 29.20 -35.00
N LYS A 453 -1.77 28.87 -36.01
CA LYS A 453 -1.35 28.00 -37.14
C LYS A 453 -0.05 28.44 -37.81
N ASN A 454 0.22 29.74 -37.92
CA ASN A 454 1.46 30.27 -38.51
C ASN A 454 2.72 30.08 -37.64
N GLN A 455 2.56 29.64 -36.39
CA GLN A 455 3.63 29.31 -35.45
C GLN A 455 3.79 27.79 -35.28
N LEU A 456 3.09 27.01 -36.12
CA LEU A 456 3.16 25.55 -36.15
C LEU A 456 3.81 25.10 -37.45
N ASP A 457 4.72 24.15 -37.35
CA ASP A 457 5.25 23.44 -38.50
C ASP A 457 4.30 22.32 -38.90
N GLU A 458 3.72 22.44 -40.10
CA GLU A 458 2.74 21.48 -40.60
C GLU A 458 3.38 20.12 -40.91
N ILE A 459 2.71 19.04 -40.49
CA ILE A 459 3.01 17.65 -40.82
C ILE A 459 1.77 16.96 -41.40
N ASP A 460 2.00 16.16 -42.44
CA ASP A 460 1.00 15.29 -43.04
C ASP A 460 1.00 13.94 -42.34
N VAL A 461 -0.18 13.38 -42.10
CA VAL A 461 -0.34 12.05 -41.50
C VAL A 461 -0.77 11.08 -42.60
N ALA A 462 -0.20 9.88 -42.58
CA ALA A 462 -0.56 8.84 -43.55
C ALA A 462 -2.05 8.47 -43.44
N ASP A 463 -2.65 8.08 -44.57
CA ASP A 463 -4.05 7.66 -44.65
C ASP A 463 -4.34 6.54 -43.64
N GLY A 464 -5.35 6.75 -42.77
CA GLY A 464 -5.69 5.82 -41.70
C GLY A 464 -6.74 6.37 -40.73
N ALA A 465 -6.95 5.68 -39.62
CA ALA A 465 -7.92 6.05 -38.57
C ALA A 465 -7.41 7.16 -37.64
N GLN A 466 -6.90 8.26 -38.20
CA GLN A 466 -6.39 9.40 -37.44
C GLN A 466 -7.42 10.54 -37.46
N PRO A 467 -7.57 11.30 -36.36
CA PRO A 467 -8.66 12.28 -36.24
C PRO A 467 -8.49 13.48 -37.17
N CYS A 468 -7.27 13.75 -37.65
CA CYS A 468 -6.97 14.76 -38.67
C CYS A 468 -5.98 14.23 -39.69
N ALA A 469 -6.11 14.66 -40.95
CA ALA A 469 -5.10 14.38 -41.97
C ALA A 469 -3.82 15.21 -41.76
N ARG A 470 -3.93 16.35 -41.06
CA ARG A 470 -2.81 17.25 -40.79
C ARG A 470 -2.75 17.71 -39.35
N PHE A 471 -1.53 17.76 -38.83
CA PHE A 471 -1.20 18.29 -37.51
C PHE A 471 -0.11 19.36 -37.63
N GLY A 472 0.01 20.18 -36.59
CA GLY A 472 1.03 21.20 -36.45
C GLY A 472 1.94 20.86 -35.26
N VAL A 473 3.24 20.85 -35.50
CA VAL A 473 4.26 20.68 -34.46
C VAL A 473 4.74 22.06 -34.01
N HIS A 474 5.01 22.23 -32.72
CA HIS A 474 5.57 23.49 -32.21
C HIS A 474 6.84 23.90 -32.98
N ALA A 475 6.95 25.14 -33.48
CA ALA A 475 8.09 25.56 -34.31
C ALA A 475 9.48 25.44 -33.64
N ALA A 476 9.53 25.52 -32.30
CA ALA A 476 10.76 25.25 -31.53
C ALA A 476 11.25 23.79 -31.62
N LEU A 477 10.42 22.87 -32.11
CA LEU A 477 10.71 21.45 -32.34
C LEU A 477 10.89 21.14 -33.83
N SER A 478 11.37 22.11 -34.61
CA SER A 478 11.58 21.97 -36.06
C SER A 478 12.42 20.77 -36.47
N GLU A 479 13.38 20.34 -35.62
CA GLU A 479 14.15 19.12 -35.86
C GLU A 479 13.29 17.86 -35.72
N VAL A 480 12.34 17.82 -34.78
CA VAL A 480 11.37 16.73 -34.65
C VAL A 480 10.45 16.71 -35.88
N THR A 481 9.99 17.87 -36.34
CA THR A 481 9.25 18.01 -37.61
C THR A 481 10.04 17.44 -38.78
N ARG A 482 11.33 17.79 -38.89
CA ARG A 482 12.23 17.30 -39.94
C ARG A 482 12.36 15.78 -39.91
N LEU A 483 12.60 15.20 -38.73
CA LEU A 483 12.70 13.76 -38.53
C LEU A 483 11.39 13.03 -38.86
N TYR A 484 10.24 13.60 -38.46
CA TYR A 484 8.93 13.03 -38.78
C TYR A 484 8.71 12.99 -40.29
N LYS A 485 8.98 14.09 -40.99
CA LYS A 485 8.88 14.17 -42.46
C LYS A 485 9.85 13.23 -43.18
N ALA A 486 11.00 12.93 -42.57
CA ALA A 486 11.97 11.98 -43.09
C ALA A 486 11.56 10.50 -42.85
N GLY A 487 10.54 10.24 -42.02
CA GLY A 487 10.14 8.89 -41.62
C GLY A 487 10.94 8.33 -40.44
N ASP A 488 11.79 9.14 -39.82
CA ASP A 488 12.69 8.76 -38.71
C ASP A 488 12.10 9.05 -37.32
N ALA A 489 10.95 9.73 -37.24
CA ALA A 489 10.23 9.98 -36.00
C ALA A 489 8.73 9.71 -36.14
N ALA A 490 8.10 9.33 -35.03
CA ALA A 490 6.66 9.17 -34.92
C ALA A 490 6.17 9.80 -33.61
N PHE A 491 4.99 10.40 -33.65
CA PHE A 491 4.28 10.83 -32.44
C PHE A 491 3.33 9.72 -31.98
N VAL A 492 3.28 9.49 -30.67
CA VAL A 492 2.29 8.62 -30.05
C VAL A 492 1.55 9.47 -29.01
N ALA A 493 0.28 9.77 -29.30
CA ALA A 493 -0.59 10.52 -28.40
C ALA A 493 -1.42 9.58 -27.52
N ASN A 494 -2.07 10.11 -26.47
CA ASN A 494 -2.88 9.36 -25.51
C ASN A 494 -2.14 8.21 -24.81
N VAL A 495 -0.84 8.39 -24.55
CA VAL A 495 -0.04 7.45 -23.77
C VAL A 495 -0.17 7.80 -22.30
N GLY A 496 -0.48 6.80 -21.47
CA GLY A 496 -0.52 6.91 -20.02
C GLY A 496 0.05 5.65 -19.36
N PRO A 497 0.41 5.72 -18.06
CA PRO A 497 0.86 4.56 -17.33
C PRO A 497 -0.28 3.54 -17.20
N LEU A 498 0.01 2.28 -17.50
CA LEU A 498 -0.88 1.18 -17.16
C LEU A 498 -0.63 0.77 -15.71
N ILE A 499 -1.67 0.83 -14.88
CA ILE A 499 -1.62 0.37 -13.47
C ILE A 499 -1.44 -1.15 -13.39
N THR A 500 -1.92 -1.87 -14.40
CA THR A 500 -1.73 -3.32 -14.55
C THR A 500 -1.53 -3.68 -16.02
N PRO A 501 -0.71 -4.69 -16.35
CA PRO A 501 -0.60 -5.17 -17.72
C PRO A 501 -1.98 -5.61 -18.24
N VAL A 502 -2.42 -5.05 -19.37
CA VAL A 502 -3.65 -5.45 -20.07
C VAL A 502 -3.33 -5.86 -21.50
N THR A 503 -4.08 -6.82 -22.01
CA THR A 503 -4.04 -7.22 -23.42
C THR A 503 -4.90 -6.27 -24.26
N LYS A 504 -4.65 -6.22 -25.57
CA LYS A 504 -5.48 -5.46 -26.51
C LYS A 504 -6.95 -5.89 -26.51
N ALA A 505 -7.27 -7.13 -26.12
CA ALA A 505 -8.64 -7.61 -26.02
C ALA A 505 -9.34 -7.18 -24.71
N GLN A 506 -8.57 -6.77 -23.70
CA GLN A 506 -9.08 -6.27 -22.41
C GLN A 506 -9.26 -4.75 -22.39
N TYR A 507 -8.77 -4.04 -23.41
CA TYR A 507 -9.00 -2.61 -23.66
C TYR A 507 -10.04 -2.48 -24.77
#